data_AF-A0A920PZE8-F1
#
_entry.id   AF-A0A920PZE8-F1
#
_cell.length_a   1.000
_cell.length_b   1.000
_cell.length_c   1.000
_cell.angle_alpha   90.00
_cell.angle_beta   90.00
_cell.angle_gamma   90.00
#
_symmetry.space_group_name_H-M   'P 1'
#
loop_
_entity.id
_entity.type
_entity.pdbx_description
1 polymer ?
#
loop_
_entity_poly.entity_id
_entity_poly.type
_entity_poly.pdbx_seq_one_letter_code
_entity_poly.pdbx_strand_id
1 'polypeptide(L)'
;MGIDENGLVRITTRTGHFVIQSWRTEGIRPGVVAASHHMGRWRLEEGDARSWGAGKASIERDDDGRWRLRRDHGQEPYESDEPDTGLIWWTDTGVHQNLTFPVQPDPVSGMHCWLQRVTVGPAEPGDAYGDVVVDTDASHRIFEEWLAKTRPGPGPGNLRRPLWMARPVKPQASAYRYDA
;
A
#
# COMPACT_ATOMS: atom_id res chain seq x y z
N MET A 1 24.95 0.99 0.14
CA MET A 1 23.81 1.13 1.07
C MET A 1 23.85 0.12 2.22
N GLY A 2 24.81 -0.83 2.27
CA GLY A 2 24.87 -1.81 3.38
C GLY A 2 23.66 -2.76 3.41
N ILE A 3 23.11 -3.07 2.23
CA ILE A 3 21.98 -3.99 2.06
C ILE A 3 22.54 -5.22 1.34
N ASP A 4 22.47 -6.36 2.01
CA ASP A 4 22.88 -7.64 1.43
C ASP A 4 21.90 -8.10 0.35
N GLU A 5 22.35 -9.02 -0.50
CA GLU A 5 21.47 -9.69 -1.45
C GLU A 5 20.37 -10.47 -0.71
N ASN A 6 19.10 -10.26 -1.10
CA ASN A 6 17.92 -10.75 -0.37
C ASN A 6 17.83 -10.26 1.08
N GLY A 7 18.65 -9.27 1.46
CA GLY A 7 18.61 -8.63 2.77
C GLY A 7 17.34 -7.83 2.98
N LEU A 8 16.97 -7.65 4.25
CA LEU A 8 15.84 -6.82 4.63
C LEU A 8 16.13 -5.34 4.44
N VAL A 9 15.14 -4.64 3.90
CA VAL A 9 15.20 -3.24 3.54
C VAL A 9 14.04 -2.53 4.20
N ARG A 10 14.34 -1.43 4.88
CA ARG A 10 13.34 -0.46 5.32
C ARG A 10 13.14 0.58 4.24
N ILE A 11 11.91 0.70 3.73
CA ILE A 11 11.49 1.73 2.80
C ILE A 11 10.72 2.79 3.58
N THR A 12 11.33 3.96 3.75
CA THR A 12 10.75 5.07 4.52
C THR A 12 10.04 6.05 3.59
N THR A 13 8.79 6.35 3.91
CA THR A 13 7.94 7.32 3.21
C THR A 13 7.78 8.58 4.05
N ARG A 14 6.88 9.49 3.65
CA ARG A 14 6.56 10.70 4.45
C ARG A 14 5.74 10.42 5.71
N THR A 15 5.09 9.27 5.81
CA THR A 15 4.16 8.94 6.91
C THR A 15 4.55 7.71 7.69
N GLY A 16 5.67 7.07 7.37
CA GLY A 16 6.08 5.86 8.05
C GLY A 16 7.06 5.04 7.22
N HIS A 17 6.99 3.72 7.37
CA HIS A 17 7.87 2.82 6.63
C HIS A 17 7.26 1.42 6.50
N PHE A 18 7.78 0.65 5.56
CA PHE A 18 7.54 -0.78 5.47
C PHE A 18 8.84 -1.54 5.27
N VAL A 19 8.86 -2.81 5.66
CA VAL A 19 10.05 -3.66 5.60
C VAL A 19 9.81 -4.80 4.61
N ILE A 20 10.67 -4.89 3.58
CA ILE A 20 10.60 -5.89 2.51
C ILE A 20 12.00 -6.45 2.21
N GLN A 21 12.09 -7.57 1.48
CA GLN A 21 13.37 -8.09 1.00
C GLN A 21 13.81 -7.38 -0.29
N SER A 22 15.13 -7.19 -0.42
CA SER A 22 15.71 -6.64 -1.65
C SER A 22 15.77 -7.69 -2.77
N TRP A 23 15.51 -7.25 -3.99
CA TRP A 23 15.84 -7.98 -5.21
C TRP A 23 16.73 -7.09 -6.09
N ARG A 24 17.95 -7.54 -6.37
CA ARG A 24 18.90 -6.79 -7.19
C ARG A 24 18.69 -7.11 -8.66
N THR A 25 18.60 -6.08 -9.49
CA THR A 25 18.43 -6.23 -10.93
C THR A 25 19.00 -5.02 -11.68
N GLU A 26 19.57 -5.27 -12.85
CA GLU A 26 20.01 -4.24 -13.80
C GLU A 26 18.83 -3.67 -14.62
N GLY A 27 17.62 -4.23 -14.47
CA GLY A 27 16.42 -3.81 -15.19
C GLY A 27 15.77 -2.53 -14.67
N ILE A 28 16.28 -1.94 -13.58
CA ILE A 28 15.74 -0.73 -12.96
C ILE A 28 16.79 0.39 -13.03
N ARG A 29 16.36 1.58 -13.46
CA ARG A 29 17.22 2.77 -13.55
C ARG A 29 17.85 3.07 -12.17
N PRO A 30 19.17 3.38 -12.11
CA PRO A 30 19.80 3.84 -10.88
C PRO A 30 19.06 5.03 -10.24
N GLY A 31 18.82 4.94 -8.93
CA GLY A 31 18.05 5.94 -8.17
C GLY A 31 16.54 5.73 -8.17
N VAL A 32 16.03 4.69 -8.84
CA VAL A 32 14.63 4.26 -8.79
C VAL A 32 14.54 2.91 -8.08
N VAL A 33 13.49 2.72 -7.29
CA VAL A 33 13.11 1.41 -6.75
C VAL A 33 11.72 1.06 -7.24
N ALA A 34 11.50 -0.22 -7.52
CA ALA A 34 10.21 -0.75 -7.96
C ALA A 34 9.70 -1.73 -6.91
N ALA A 35 8.48 -1.50 -6.42
CA ALA A 35 7.81 -2.37 -5.48
C ALA A 35 6.33 -2.47 -5.85
N SER A 36 5.85 -3.70 -6.04
CA SER A 36 4.49 -3.98 -6.48
C SER A 36 3.49 -3.75 -5.34
N HIS A 37 2.35 -3.15 -5.64
CA HIS A 37 1.30 -2.85 -4.66
C HIS A 37 0.21 -3.93 -4.58
N HIS A 38 0.36 -5.04 -5.30
CA HIS A 38 -0.70 -6.05 -5.42
C HIS A 38 -0.70 -7.09 -4.30
N MET A 39 0.37 -7.15 -3.51
CA MET A 39 0.57 -8.12 -2.44
C MET A 39 0.40 -7.47 -1.06
N GLY A 40 0.47 -8.27 0.01
CA GLY A 40 0.25 -7.83 1.37
C GLY A 40 -1.20 -7.89 1.80
N ARG A 41 -1.95 -8.92 1.41
CA ARG A 41 -3.28 -9.15 1.98
C ARG A 41 -3.11 -9.76 3.35
N TRP A 42 -3.70 -9.12 4.36
CA TRP A 42 -3.59 -9.53 5.75
C TRP A 42 -4.98 -9.64 6.37
N ARG A 43 -5.20 -10.72 7.13
CA ARG A 43 -6.36 -10.89 8.01
C ARG A 43 -5.96 -10.60 9.45
N LEU A 44 -6.86 -9.95 10.19
CA LEU A 44 -6.70 -9.67 11.61
C LEU A 44 -7.29 -10.75 12.50
N GLU A 45 -8.21 -11.55 11.97
CA GLU A 45 -8.84 -12.69 12.65
C GLU A 45 -8.67 -13.95 11.81
N GLU A 46 -8.47 -15.10 12.44
CA GLU A 46 -8.04 -16.31 11.73
C GLU A 46 -9.15 -16.91 10.85
N GLY A 47 -10.41 -16.73 11.26
CA GLY A 47 -11.59 -17.23 10.55
C GLY A 47 -12.11 -16.29 9.46
N ASP A 48 -11.71 -15.02 9.49
CA ASP A 48 -12.32 -13.98 8.67
C ASP A 48 -11.50 -13.67 7.43
N ALA A 49 -12.21 -13.29 6.35
CA ALA A 49 -11.61 -12.88 5.08
C ALA A 49 -10.56 -13.87 4.53
N ARG A 50 -10.73 -15.17 4.81
CA ARG A 50 -9.85 -16.21 4.29
C ARG A 50 -9.84 -16.17 2.77
N SER A 51 -8.64 -16.06 2.23
CA SER A 51 -8.37 -16.16 0.80
C SER A 51 -7.08 -16.91 0.62
N TRP A 52 -6.87 -17.46 -0.57
CA TRP A 52 -5.68 -18.23 -0.91
C TRP A 52 -4.38 -17.42 -0.88
N GLY A 53 -4.44 -16.09 -0.69
CA GLY A 53 -3.27 -15.22 -0.68
C GLY A 53 -3.23 -14.23 0.49
N ALA A 54 -3.98 -14.49 1.58
CA ALA A 54 -3.95 -13.64 2.77
C ALA A 54 -3.14 -14.30 3.89
N GLY A 55 -2.23 -13.55 4.52
CA GLY A 55 -1.54 -13.97 5.73
C GLY A 55 -2.21 -13.40 6.98
N LYS A 56 -1.71 -13.73 8.17
CA LYS A 56 -2.21 -13.23 9.45
C LYS A 56 -1.29 -12.13 9.99
N ALA A 57 -1.90 -11.06 10.49
CA ALA A 57 -1.18 -9.97 11.11
C ALA A 57 -1.92 -9.43 12.33
N SER A 58 -1.16 -8.82 13.23
CA SER A 58 -1.65 -8.04 14.35
C SER A 58 -1.45 -6.55 14.08
N ILE A 59 -2.34 -5.72 14.62
CA ILE A 59 -2.22 -4.26 14.57
C ILE A 59 -2.16 -3.72 15.99
N GLU A 60 -1.13 -2.94 16.27
CA GLU A 60 -0.93 -2.25 17.54
C GLU A 60 -0.72 -0.74 17.31
N ARG A 61 -0.95 0.05 18.35
CA ARG A 61 -0.66 1.49 18.35
C ARG A 61 0.49 1.73 19.32
N ASP A 62 1.56 2.37 18.85
CA ASP A 62 2.72 2.69 19.68
C ASP A 62 2.47 3.93 20.57
N ASP A 63 3.43 4.20 21.46
CA ASP A 63 3.37 5.31 22.42
C ASP A 63 3.35 6.69 21.74
N ASP A 64 3.86 6.78 20.50
CA ASP A 64 3.82 7.98 19.67
C ASP A 64 2.50 8.14 18.90
N GLY A 65 1.57 7.19 19.08
CA GLY A 65 0.26 7.18 18.43
C GLY A 65 0.28 6.67 16.99
N ARG A 66 1.39 6.11 16.51
CA ARG A 66 1.51 5.49 15.18
C ARG A 66 0.93 4.08 15.22
N TRP A 67 0.40 3.65 14.09
CA TRP A 67 -0.09 2.30 13.89
C TRP A 67 1.03 1.42 13.35
N ARG A 68 1.15 0.22 13.91
CA ARG A 68 2.05 -0.82 13.42
C ARG A 68 1.24 -2.06 13.09
N LEU A 69 1.42 -2.55 11.87
CA LEU A 69 1.00 -3.87 11.45
C LEU A 69 2.23 -4.78 11.50
N ARG A 70 2.13 -5.87 12.26
CA ARG A 70 3.16 -6.90 12.40
C ARG A 70 2.63 -8.20 11.84
N ARG A 71 3.40 -8.82 10.95
CA ARG A 71 3.09 -10.16 10.43
C ARG A 71 3.23 -11.18 11.56
N ASP A 72 2.18 -11.97 11.77
CA ASP A 72 2.22 -13.11 12.69
C ASP A 72 2.67 -14.36 11.92
N HIS A 73 1.96 -14.69 10.83
CA HIS A 73 2.35 -15.75 9.91
C HIS A 73 1.85 -15.50 8.48
N GLY A 74 2.43 -16.27 7.55
CA GLY A 74 2.04 -16.28 6.15
C GLY A 74 0.73 -17.02 5.90
N GLN A 75 0.48 -17.36 4.64
CA GLN A 75 -0.58 -18.31 4.31
C GLN A 75 -0.17 -19.74 4.64
N GLU A 76 -1.14 -20.56 5.04
CA GLU A 76 -0.97 -21.98 5.36
C GLU A 76 -2.18 -22.80 4.89
N PRO A 77 -2.03 -24.14 4.72
CA PRO A 77 -3.16 -25.02 4.49
C PRO A 77 -4.21 -24.90 5.60
N TYR A 78 -5.48 -25.03 5.25
CA TYR A 78 -6.57 -25.10 6.21
C TYR A 78 -7.67 -26.04 5.74
N GLU A 79 -8.43 -26.59 6.68
CA GLU A 79 -9.58 -27.44 6.38
C GLU A 79 -10.79 -26.56 5.97
N SER A 80 -11.46 -26.94 4.89
CA SER A 80 -12.74 -26.37 4.45
C SER A 80 -13.47 -27.32 3.50
N ASP A 81 -14.69 -26.94 3.09
CA ASP A 81 -15.46 -27.68 2.08
C ASP A 81 -14.79 -27.70 0.69
N GLU A 82 -13.81 -26.83 0.45
CA GLU A 82 -12.98 -26.82 -0.76
C GLU A 82 -11.67 -27.58 -0.51
N PRO A 83 -11.50 -28.81 -1.01
CA PRO A 83 -10.32 -29.64 -0.73
C PRO A 83 -8.99 -29.01 -1.16
N ASP A 84 -8.99 -28.11 -2.14
CA ASP A 84 -7.78 -27.42 -2.60
C ASP A 84 -7.15 -26.53 -1.51
N THR A 85 -7.92 -26.12 -0.51
CA THR A 85 -7.41 -25.33 0.63
C THR A 85 -6.41 -26.10 1.50
N GLY A 86 -6.46 -27.44 1.48
CA GLY A 86 -5.46 -28.29 2.12
C GLY A 86 -4.15 -28.44 1.33
N LEU A 87 -4.10 -27.96 0.08
CA LEU A 87 -2.95 -28.09 -0.82
C LEU A 87 -2.08 -26.83 -0.90
N ILE A 88 -2.39 -25.81 -0.11
CA ILE A 88 -1.67 -24.53 -0.12
C ILE A 88 -0.24 -24.74 0.40
N TRP A 89 0.77 -24.56 -0.45
CA TRP A 89 2.17 -24.77 -0.10
C TRP A 89 3.00 -23.48 -0.06
N TRP A 90 2.45 -22.35 -0.51
CA TRP A 90 3.12 -21.05 -0.45
C TRP A 90 2.82 -20.35 0.87
N THR A 91 3.81 -19.63 1.39
CA THR A 91 3.72 -18.94 2.69
C THR A 91 3.86 -17.43 2.59
N ASP A 92 4.56 -16.92 1.57
CA ASP A 92 4.75 -15.49 1.41
C ASP A 92 3.50 -14.85 0.78
N THR A 93 2.92 -13.89 1.51
CA THR A 93 1.73 -13.14 1.12
C THR A 93 2.08 -11.70 0.73
N GLY A 94 3.37 -11.34 0.74
CA GLY A 94 3.93 -10.04 0.42
C GLY A 94 3.64 -8.96 1.45
N VAL A 95 3.94 -7.69 1.14
CA VAL A 95 3.88 -6.56 2.10
C VAL A 95 2.89 -5.49 1.63
N HIS A 96 2.05 -4.97 2.53
CA HIS A 96 1.02 -3.98 2.19
C HIS A 96 1.57 -2.54 2.14
N GLN A 97 2.48 -2.28 1.19
CA GLN A 97 3.21 -1.01 1.12
C GLN A 97 2.32 0.24 1.05
N ASN A 98 1.14 0.13 0.43
CA ASN A 98 0.25 1.26 0.17
C ASN A 98 -0.19 2.01 1.44
N LEU A 99 -0.22 1.35 2.59
CA LEU A 99 -0.60 1.97 3.87
C LEU A 99 0.39 3.07 4.29
N THR A 100 1.64 2.98 3.83
CA THR A 100 2.69 3.95 4.14
C THR A 100 2.71 5.13 3.18
N PHE A 101 1.84 5.18 2.16
CA PHE A 101 1.83 6.29 1.21
C PHE A 101 0.66 7.24 1.52
N PRO A 102 0.93 8.52 1.87
CA PRO A 102 -0.13 9.49 2.12
C PRO A 102 -0.96 9.76 0.88
N VAL A 103 -2.22 10.14 1.09
CA VAL A 103 -3.10 10.57 0.01
C VAL A 103 -2.61 11.90 -0.57
N GLN A 104 -2.22 11.90 -1.84
CA GLN A 104 -1.72 13.07 -2.57
C GLN A 104 -2.58 13.28 -3.81
N PRO A 105 -3.67 14.06 -3.75
CA PRO A 105 -4.47 14.36 -4.92
C PRO A 105 -3.71 15.23 -5.92
N ASP A 106 -3.60 14.78 -7.16
CA ASP A 106 -3.13 15.58 -8.29
C ASP A 106 -3.91 16.90 -8.36
N PRO A 107 -3.24 18.07 -8.33
CA PRO A 107 -3.87 19.39 -8.30
C PRO A 107 -4.93 19.65 -9.38
N VAL A 108 -4.83 18.96 -10.52
CA VAL A 108 -5.69 19.17 -11.68
C VAL A 108 -6.85 18.18 -11.74
N SER A 109 -6.57 16.89 -11.55
CA SER A 109 -7.53 15.79 -11.76
C SER A 109 -8.12 15.23 -10.47
N GLY A 110 -7.51 15.53 -9.31
CA GLY A 110 -7.86 14.95 -8.02
C GLY A 110 -7.53 13.46 -7.87
N MET A 111 -6.77 12.87 -8.82
CA MET A 111 -6.34 11.48 -8.73
C MET A 111 -5.17 11.31 -7.75
N HIS A 112 -5.08 10.18 -7.07
CA HIS A 112 -3.94 9.90 -6.19
C HIS A 112 -2.62 9.76 -6.97
N CYS A 113 -1.58 10.47 -6.51
CA CYS A 113 -0.21 10.37 -7.02
C CYS A 113 0.53 9.18 -6.38
N TRP A 114 0.60 8.06 -7.11
CA TRP A 114 1.20 6.82 -6.64
C TRP A 114 2.73 6.78 -6.65
N LEU A 115 3.38 7.57 -7.53
CA LEU A 115 4.84 7.60 -7.64
C LEU A 115 5.39 8.65 -6.67
N GLN A 116 5.89 8.17 -5.54
CA GLN A 116 6.36 9.03 -4.45
C GLN A 116 7.84 8.82 -4.17
N ARG A 117 8.51 9.86 -3.67
CA ARG A 117 9.88 9.77 -3.16
C ARG A 117 9.89 8.92 -1.90
N VAL A 118 10.85 8.00 -1.82
CA VAL A 118 11.15 7.20 -0.63
C VAL A 118 12.62 7.33 -0.25
N THR A 119 12.95 6.96 0.98
CA THR A 119 14.33 6.73 1.42
C THR A 119 14.52 5.23 1.66
N VAL A 120 15.62 4.68 1.17
CA VAL A 120 15.92 3.25 1.22
C VAL A 120 17.13 3.03 2.11
N GLY A 121 17.02 2.12 3.07
CA GLY A 121 18.10 1.74 3.97
C GLY A 121 18.00 0.28 4.39
N PRO A 122 19.05 -0.28 5.02
CA PRO A 122 18.94 -1.60 5.64
C PRO A 122 17.84 -1.57 6.70
N ALA A 123 17.22 -2.72 6.95
CA ALA A 123 16.34 -2.89 8.10
C ALA A 123 17.08 -2.56 9.41
N GLU A 124 16.37 -1.94 10.34
CA GLU A 124 16.91 -1.56 11.65
C GLU A 124 16.67 -2.66 12.69
N PRO A 125 17.36 -2.63 13.86
CA PRO A 125 17.07 -3.56 14.95
C PRO A 125 15.58 -3.51 15.35
N GLY A 126 14.93 -4.68 15.33
CA GLY A 126 13.50 -4.82 15.64
C GLY A 126 12.58 -4.93 14.41
N ASP A 127 13.05 -4.48 13.25
CA ASP A 127 12.34 -4.68 11.98
C ASP A 127 12.22 -6.17 11.66
N ALA A 128 11.07 -6.57 11.12
CA ALA A 128 10.91 -7.87 10.47
C ALA A 128 10.21 -7.71 9.12
N TYR A 129 10.40 -8.72 8.26
CA TYR A 129 9.71 -8.79 6.99
C TYR A 129 8.18 -8.66 7.16
N GLY A 130 7.57 -7.75 6.40
CA GLY A 130 6.14 -7.50 6.44
C GLY A 130 5.70 -6.43 7.43
N ASP A 131 6.61 -5.89 8.25
CA ASP A 131 6.30 -4.76 9.12
C ASP A 131 5.85 -3.56 8.28
N VAL A 132 4.79 -2.91 8.76
CA VAL A 132 4.26 -1.67 8.22
C VAL A 132 3.95 -0.74 9.39
N VAL A 133 4.56 0.45 9.40
CA VAL A 133 4.34 1.47 10.42
C VAL A 133 3.84 2.74 9.77
N VAL A 134 2.79 3.34 10.32
CA VAL A 134 2.08 4.50 9.74
C VAL A 134 1.66 5.49 10.81
N ASP A 135 2.02 6.75 10.60
CA ASP A 135 1.47 7.93 11.29
C ASP A 135 0.26 8.45 10.49
N THR A 136 -0.93 8.23 11.04
CA THR A 136 -2.20 8.65 10.43
C THR A 136 -2.40 10.17 10.50
N ASP A 137 -1.85 10.83 11.51
CA ASP A 137 -1.95 12.29 11.66
C ASP A 137 -1.06 12.98 10.63
N ALA A 138 0.16 12.46 10.42
CA ALA A 138 1.01 12.89 9.32
C ALA A 138 0.33 12.64 7.96
N SER A 139 -0.33 11.50 7.77
CA SER A 139 -1.08 11.22 6.55
C SER A 139 -2.17 12.27 6.29
N HIS A 140 -2.93 12.63 7.32
CA HIS A 140 -3.97 13.65 7.21
C HIS A 140 -3.41 15.04 6.91
N ARG A 141 -2.37 15.49 7.65
CA ARG A 141 -1.71 16.78 7.40
C ARG A 141 -1.17 16.90 5.97
N ILE A 142 -0.59 15.82 5.45
CA ILE A 142 -0.06 15.79 4.08
C ILE A 142 -1.19 15.82 3.06
N PHE A 143 -2.29 15.12 3.33
CA PHE A 143 -3.48 15.19 2.50
C PHE A 143 -4.00 16.64 2.40
N GLU A 144 -4.11 17.35 3.53
CA GLU A 144 -4.53 18.76 3.55
C GLU A 144 -3.56 19.68 2.79
N GLU A 145 -2.24 19.48 2.96
CA GLU A 145 -1.20 20.21 2.22
C GLU A 145 -1.37 20.08 0.70
N TRP A 146 -1.71 18.88 0.23
CA TRP A 146 -1.95 18.62 -1.19
C TRP A 146 -3.33 19.11 -1.64
N LEU A 147 -4.36 18.93 -0.80
CA LEU A 147 -5.72 19.40 -1.08
C LEU A 147 -5.74 20.92 -1.31
N ALA A 148 -4.95 21.69 -0.55
CA ALA A 148 -4.80 23.13 -0.71
C ALA A 148 -4.28 23.55 -2.11
N LYS A 149 -3.63 22.63 -2.84
CA LYS A 149 -3.13 22.85 -4.21
C LYS A 149 -4.18 22.49 -5.27
N THR A 150 -5.26 21.80 -4.89
CA THR A 150 -6.28 21.29 -5.81
C THR A 150 -7.33 22.34 -6.15
N ARG A 151 -8.06 22.11 -7.24
CA ARG A 151 -9.28 22.86 -7.57
C ARG A 151 -10.51 22.12 -7.03
N PRO A 152 -11.45 22.81 -6.37
CA PRO A 152 -12.67 22.18 -5.89
C PRO A 152 -13.47 21.63 -7.08
N GLY A 153 -14.08 20.46 -6.89
CA GLY A 153 -15.09 19.94 -7.80
C GLY A 153 -16.46 20.60 -7.58
N PRO A 154 -17.43 20.38 -8.49
CA PRO A 154 -17.30 19.63 -9.73
C PRO A 154 -16.55 20.43 -10.81
N GLY A 155 -16.03 19.71 -11.81
CA GLY A 155 -15.45 20.33 -12.99
C GLY A 155 -16.49 20.92 -13.94
N PRO A 156 -16.06 21.50 -15.08
CA PRO A 156 -16.96 22.03 -16.11
C PRO A 156 -18.05 21.04 -16.53
N GLY A 157 -19.28 21.53 -16.70
CA GLY A 157 -20.44 20.70 -17.06
C GLY A 157 -21.01 19.87 -15.90
N ASN A 158 -20.72 20.25 -14.64
CA ASN A 158 -21.16 19.55 -13.44
C ASN A 158 -20.67 18.08 -13.39
N LEU A 159 -19.43 17.87 -13.83
CA LEU A 159 -18.83 16.53 -13.89
C LEU A 159 -17.87 16.32 -12.72
N ARG A 160 -17.93 15.14 -12.10
CA ARG A 160 -16.97 14.67 -11.09
C ARG A 160 -15.55 14.65 -11.63
N ARG A 161 -15.36 14.33 -12.93
CA ARG A 161 -14.07 14.23 -13.64
C ARG A 161 -14.23 14.49 -15.15
N PRO A 162 -13.15 14.78 -15.90
CA PRO A 162 -13.21 14.96 -17.35
C PRO A 162 -13.51 13.67 -18.13
N LEU A 163 -14.36 13.75 -19.18
CA LEU A 163 -14.73 12.61 -20.04
C LEU A 163 -13.61 12.12 -20.96
N TRP A 164 -12.64 12.98 -21.27
CA TRP A 164 -11.56 12.71 -22.23
C TRP A 164 -10.37 11.97 -21.61
N MET A 165 -10.30 11.84 -20.29
CA MET A 165 -9.23 11.11 -19.62
C MET A 165 -9.37 9.60 -19.88
N ALA A 166 -8.33 8.98 -20.45
CA ALA A 166 -8.30 7.54 -20.71
C ALA A 166 -8.34 6.75 -19.39
N ARG A 167 -9.14 5.67 -19.36
CA ARG A 167 -9.21 4.76 -18.20
C ARG A 167 -9.41 3.31 -18.65
N PRO A 168 -8.74 2.35 -17.99
CA PRO A 168 -9.19 0.97 -17.99
C PRO A 168 -10.62 0.92 -17.47
N VAL A 169 -11.51 0.22 -18.17
CA VAL A 169 -12.93 0.07 -17.81
C VAL A 169 -13.64 1.44 -17.66
N LYS A 170 -13.63 2.24 -18.74
CA LYS A 170 -14.24 3.58 -18.77
C LYS A 170 -15.73 3.51 -18.34
N PRO A 171 -16.14 4.22 -17.27
CA PRO A 171 -17.54 4.26 -16.86
C PRO A 171 -18.46 4.84 -17.94
N GLN A 172 -19.75 4.53 -17.84
CA GLN A 172 -20.79 5.21 -18.62
C GLN A 172 -20.75 6.72 -18.38
N ALA A 173 -21.04 7.52 -19.40
CA ALA A 173 -20.95 8.98 -19.31
C ALA A 173 -21.84 9.58 -18.19
N SER A 174 -22.96 8.94 -17.87
CA SER A 174 -23.84 9.33 -16.75
C SER A 174 -23.14 9.26 -15.39
N ALA A 175 -22.25 8.29 -15.16
CA ALA A 175 -21.53 8.13 -13.89
C ALA A 175 -20.55 9.28 -13.58
N TYR A 176 -20.27 10.13 -14.58
CA TYR A 176 -19.44 11.31 -14.38
C TYR A 176 -20.23 12.49 -13.82
N ARG A 177 -21.57 12.47 -13.80
CA ARG A 177 -22.37 13.59 -13.30
C ARG A 177 -22.26 13.69 -11.77
N TYR A 178 -22.13 14.93 -11.29
CA TYR A 178 -22.22 15.23 -9.88
C TYR A 178 -23.69 15.50 -9.53
N ASP A 179 -24.38 14.45 -9.08
CA ASP A 179 -25.70 14.58 -8.47
C ASP A 179 -25.46 14.95 -7.01
N ALA A 180 -25.78 16.21 -6.66
CA ALA A 180 -25.69 16.75 -5.31
C ALA A 180 -26.86 16.28 -4.45
#